data_AF-A0A1I7DKI9-F1
#
_entry.id   AF-A0A1I7DKI9-F1
#
_cell.length_a   1.000
_cell.length_b   1.000
_cell.length_c   1.000
_cell.angle_alpha   90.00
_cell.angle_beta   90.00
_cell.angle_gamma   90.00
#
_symmetry.space_group_name_H-M   'P 1'
#
loop_
_entity.id
_entity.type
_entity.pdbx_description
1 polymer ?
#
loop_
_entity_poly.entity_id
_entity_poly.type
_entity_poly.pdbx_seq_one_letter_code
_entity_poly.pdbx_strand_id
1 'polypeptide(L)'
;MNQHFTLLKKAIEVFHSYGITLIGQQKNADFIQQLNMDPVFINGLIFELEYQLHVIFQEEKLGAVHTPKDLIALLFNIPQEN
;
A
#
# COMPACT_ATOMS: atom_id res chain seq x y z
N MET A 1 -2.44 15.58 -16.55
CA MET A 1 -1.56 14.53 -16.00
C MET A 1 -2.40 13.74 -15.01
N ASN A 2 -2.65 12.45 -15.23
CA ASN A 2 -3.56 11.66 -14.38
C ASN A 2 -2.99 11.53 -12.97
N GLN A 3 -3.59 12.21 -11.99
CA GLN A 3 -3.17 12.16 -10.58
C GLN A 3 -3.11 10.71 -10.08
N HIS A 4 -4.08 9.87 -10.49
CA HIS A 4 -4.09 8.43 -10.22
C HIS A 4 -2.83 7.68 -10.69
N PHE A 5 -2.26 8.05 -11.82
CA PHE A 5 -1.06 7.37 -12.34
C PHE A 5 0.19 7.74 -11.53
N THR A 6 0.24 8.97 -11.04
CA THR A 6 1.34 9.46 -10.19
C THR A 6 1.28 8.83 -8.79
N LEU A 7 0.07 8.72 -8.23
CA LEU A 7 -0.17 8.03 -6.96
C LEU A 7 0.21 6.54 -7.05
N LEU A 8 -0.24 5.86 -8.11
CA LEU A 8 0.09 4.45 -8.33
C LEU A 8 1.60 4.24 -8.45
N LYS A 9 2.29 5.11 -9.21
CA LYS A 9 3.75 5.02 -9.38
C LYS A 9 4.49 5.18 -8.05
N LYS A 10 4.12 6.18 -7.24
CA LYS A 10 4.68 6.37 -5.90
C LYS A 10 4.42 5.18 -4.99
N ALA A 11 3.20 4.65 -5.02
CA ALA A 11 2.87 3.47 -4.24
C ALA A 11 3.77 2.29 -4.63
N ILE A 12 3.91 2.03 -5.93
CA ILE A 12 4.80 0.98 -6.46
C ILE A 12 6.26 1.18 -6.00
N GLU A 13 6.77 2.42 -6.02
CA GLU A 13 8.13 2.74 -5.55
C GLU A 13 8.32 2.43 -4.06
N VAL A 14 7.33 2.74 -3.23
CA VAL A 14 7.35 2.41 -1.80
C VAL A 14 7.32 0.90 -1.61
N PHE A 15 6.38 0.18 -2.22
CA PHE A 15 6.36 -1.29 -2.18
C PHE A 15 7.70 -1.91 -2.61
N HIS A 16 8.29 -1.41 -3.69
CA HIS A 16 9.57 -1.90 -4.20
C HIS A 16 10.72 -1.64 -3.22
N SER A 17 10.70 -0.53 -2.48
CA SER A 17 11.70 -0.19 -1.45
C SER A 17 11.66 -1.16 -0.26
N TYR A 18 10.49 -1.73 0.03
CA TYR A 18 10.30 -2.81 1.01
C TYR A 18 10.53 -4.21 0.43
N GLY A 19 10.97 -4.32 -0.83
CA GLY A 19 11.19 -5.60 -1.51
C GLY A 19 9.91 -6.28 -2.00
N ILE A 20 8.81 -5.54 -2.06
CA ILE A 20 7.48 -6.04 -2.43
C ILE A 20 7.23 -5.72 -3.90
N THR A 21 7.18 -6.75 -4.73
CA THR A 21 6.89 -6.58 -6.15
C THR A 21 5.39 -6.76 -6.40
N LEU A 22 4.72 -5.72 -6.89
CA LEU A 22 3.29 -5.75 -7.25
C LEU A 22 3.01 -6.49 -8.57
N ILE A 23 3.74 -7.57 -8.84
CA ILE A 23 3.72 -8.29 -10.13
C ILE A 23 3.27 -9.74 -9.90
N GLY A 24 2.34 -10.23 -10.73
CA GLY A 24 1.95 -11.64 -10.72
C GLY A 24 1.24 -12.08 -9.43
N GLN A 25 1.75 -13.15 -8.79
CA GLN A 25 1.18 -13.73 -7.56
C GLN A 25 1.44 -12.87 -6.31
N GLN A 26 2.52 -12.08 -6.30
CA GLN A 26 2.91 -11.27 -5.14
C GLN A 26 1.91 -10.14 -4.82
N LYS A 27 1.10 -9.68 -5.78
CA LYS A 27 0.05 -8.67 -5.51
C LYS A 27 -1.06 -9.19 -4.58
N ASN A 28 -1.28 -10.50 -4.57
CA ASN A 28 -2.24 -11.18 -3.71
C ASN A 28 -1.55 -11.86 -2.52
N ALA A 29 -0.24 -11.67 -2.37
CA ALA A 29 0.51 -12.31 -1.31
C ALA A 29 0.26 -11.60 0.01
N ASP A 30 -0.06 -12.37 1.04
CA ASP A 30 -0.17 -11.85 2.40
C ASP A 30 1.18 -11.32 2.88
N PHE A 31 1.21 -10.08 3.37
CA PHE A 31 2.42 -9.48 3.91
C PHE A 31 3.05 -10.35 5.01
N ILE A 32 2.23 -10.85 5.94
CA ILE A 32 2.70 -11.63 7.07
C ILE A 32 2.94 -13.09 6.68
N GLN A 33 2.00 -13.74 6.01
CA GLN A 33 2.07 -15.19 5.79
C GLN A 33 2.91 -15.60 4.57
N GLN A 34 2.93 -14.81 3.51
CA GLN A 34 3.62 -15.15 2.26
C GLN A 34 4.90 -14.36 2.07
N LEU A 35 4.88 -13.07 2.41
CA LEU A 35 6.07 -12.21 2.34
C LEU A 35 6.91 -12.26 3.63
N ASN A 36 6.46 -12.99 4.67
CA ASN A 36 7.13 -13.12 5.97
C ASN A 36 7.59 -11.77 6.54
N MET A 37 6.75 -10.75 6.36
CA MET A 37 7.08 -9.39 6.71
C MET A 37 6.68 -9.13 8.15
N ASP A 38 7.60 -8.59 8.96
CA ASP A 38 7.26 -8.23 10.32
C ASP A 38 6.22 -7.10 10.34
N PRO A 39 5.31 -7.10 11.34
CA PRO A 39 4.34 -6.02 11.52
C PRO A 39 4.98 -4.63 11.57
N VAL A 40 6.22 -4.53 12.07
CA VAL A 40 6.98 -3.27 12.10
C VAL A 40 7.26 -2.72 10.70
N PHE A 41 7.57 -3.59 9.73
CA PHE A 41 7.79 -3.19 8.34
C PHE A 41 6.48 -2.84 7.65
N ILE A 42 5.39 -3.55 7.95
CA ILE A 42 4.06 -3.24 7.42
C ILE A 42 3.60 -1.86 7.91
N ASN A 43 3.78 -1.56 9.19
CA ASN A 43 3.47 -0.26 9.76
C ASN A 43 4.32 0.85 9.12
N GLY A 44 5.62 0.60 8.90
CA GLY A 44 6.50 1.52 8.19
C GLY A 44 6.05 1.76 6.73
N LEU A 45 5.68 0.70 6.03
CA LEU A 45 5.21 0.73 4.65
C LEU A 45 3.94 1.59 4.53
N ILE A 46 2.98 1.38 5.44
CA ILE A 46 1.75 2.17 5.50
C ILE A 46 2.08 3.64 5.74
N PHE A 47 2.92 3.94 6.74
CA PHE A 47 3.31 5.31 7.07
C PHE A 47 4.01 6.01 5.89
N GLU A 48 4.93 5.31 5.21
CA GLU A 48 5.63 5.89 4.06
C GLU A 48 4.69 6.13 2.87
N LEU A 49 3.71 5.24 2.65
CA LEU A 49 2.65 5.47 1.68
C LEU A 49 1.81 6.70 2.01
N GLU A 50 1.34 6.83 3.25
CA GLU A 50 0.59 8.00 3.73
C GLU A 50 1.38 9.29 3.50
N TYR A 51 2.66 9.29 3.87
CA TYR A 51 3.55 10.42 3.72
C TYR A 51 3.79 10.79 2.24
N GLN A 52 4.11 9.81 1.40
CA GLN A 52 4.41 10.04 -0.02
C GLN A 52 3.19 10.53 -0.81
N LEU A 53 2.02 10.01 -0.47
CA LEU A 53 0.77 10.24 -1.17
C LEU A 53 -0.07 11.36 -0.53
N HIS A 54 0.34 11.84 0.64
CA HIS A 54 -0.42 12.80 1.46
C HIS A 54 -1.86 12.33 1.72
N VAL A 55 -2.02 11.03 1.94
CA VAL A 55 -3.30 10.40 2.30
C VAL A 55 -3.19 9.85 3.71
N ILE A 56 -4.32 9.79 4.42
CA ILE A 56 -4.39 9.14 5.73
C ILE A 56 -5.30 7.93 5.58
N PHE A 57 -4.76 6.75 5.83
CA PHE A 57 -5.56 5.53 5.91
C PHE A 57 -6.22 5.46 7.28
N GLN A 58 -7.47 5.03 7.32
CA GLN A 58 -8.15 4.78 8.59
C GLN A 58 -7.59 3.49 9.20
N GLU A 59 -7.10 3.54 10.44
CA GLU A 59 -6.57 2.37 11.17
C GLU A 59 -7.53 1.18 11.18
N GLU A 60 -8.83 1.45 11.30
CA GLU A 60 -9.88 0.43 11.22
C GLU A 60 -9.87 -0.35 9.89
N LYS A 61 -9.51 0.32 8.79
CA LYS A 61 -9.41 -0.31 7.46
C LYS A 61 -8.07 -0.99 7.27
N LEU A 62 -6.99 -0.46 7.87
CA LEU A 62 -5.66 -1.09 7.85
C LEU A 62 -5.65 -2.44 8.56
N GLY A 63 -6.47 -2.62 9.60
CA GLY A 63 -6.64 -3.92 10.26
C GLY A 63 -7.17 -5.03 9.34
N ALA A 64 -7.80 -4.68 8.22
CA ALA A 64 -8.26 -5.62 7.20
C ALA A 64 -7.28 -5.74 6.00
N VAL A 65 -6.17 -5.00 6.00
CA VAL A 65 -5.18 -5.02 4.93
C VAL A 65 -4.15 -6.10 5.20
N HIS A 66 -4.29 -7.20 4.48
CA HIS A 66 -3.32 -8.30 4.54
C HIS A 66 -2.51 -8.40 3.25
N THR A 67 -2.99 -7.84 2.14
CA THR A 67 -2.33 -7.93 0.83
C THR A 67 -2.02 -6.56 0.22
N PRO A 68 -0.98 -6.46 -0.64
CA PRO A 68 -0.70 -5.23 -1.38
C PRO A 68 -1.88 -4.76 -2.23
N LYS A 69 -2.67 -5.69 -2.75
CA LYS A 69 -3.89 -5.38 -3.50
C LYS A 69 -4.93 -4.67 -2.63
N ASP A 70 -5.14 -5.10 -1.38
CA ASP A 70 -6.08 -4.44 -0.47
C ASP A 70 -5.64 -3.01 -0.16
N LEU A 71 -4.34 -2.82 0.01
CA LEU A 71 -3.74 -1.51 0.30
C LEU A 71 -3.89 -0.56 -0.90
N ILE A 72 -3.67 -1.06 -2.12
CA ILE A 72 -3.96 -0.32 -3.36
C ILE A 72 -5.45 -0.04 -3.50
N ALA A 73 -6.32 -1.02 -3.25
CA ALA A 73 -7.77 -0.84 -3.33
C ALA A 73 -8.28 0.20 -2.33
N LEU A 74 -7.68 0.26 -1.14
CA LEU A 74 -7.92 1.32 -0.16
C LEU A 74 -7.58 2.68 -0.74
N LEU A 75 -6.39 2.81 -1.34
CA LEU A 75 -5.90 4.02 -2.01
C LEU A 75 -6.86 4.54 -3.09
N PHE A 76 -7.46 3.64 -3.88
CA PHE A 76 -8.47 4.00 -4.89
C PHE A 76 -9.83 4.35 -4.29
N ASN A 77 -10.15 3.86 -3.09
CA ASN A 77 -11.39 4.13 -2.37
C ASN A 77 -11.31 5.33 -1.42
N ILE A 78 -10.13 5.96 -1.25
CA ILE A 78 -10.03 7.22 -0.51
C ILE A 78 -10.67 8.31 -1.39
N PRO A 79 -11.78 8.94 -0.96
CA PRO A 79 -12.31 10.08 -1.68
C PRO A 79 -11.20 11.13 -1.74
N GLN A 80 -10.73 11.42 -2.95
CA GLN A 80 -9.86 12.55 -3.18
C GLN A 80 -10.73 13.79 -2.93
N GLU A 81 -10.72 14.31 -1.69
CA GLU A 81 -11.34 15.61 -1.42
C GLU A 81 -10.66 16.62 -2.33
N ASN A 82 -11.47 17.21 -3.21
CA ASN A 82 -11.08 18.12 -4.27
C ASN A 82 -11.80 19.45 -4.02
#